data_AF-A0A8J2X0U4-F1
#
_entry.id   AF-A0A8J2X0U4-F1
#
_cell.length_a   1.000
_cell.length_b   1.000
_cell.length_c   1.000
_cell.angle_alpha   90.00
_cell.angle_beta   90.00
_cell.angle_gamma   90.00
#
_symmetry.space_group_name_H-M   'P 1'
#
loop_
_entity.id
_entity.type
_entity.pdbx_description
1 polymer ?
#
loop_
_entity_poly.entity_id
_entity_poly.type
_entity_poly.pdbx_seq_one_letter_code
_entity_poly.pdbx_strand_id
1 'polypeptide(L)'
;MAQDLAALESYGARTDWASLAATDPKLAACTATFKGETGVDWTRPEARAVVAEALLRHDFGITYQAAPGHLVPCVPNRVRYVAWAAKVAGDGVTNALDVGCGASCIIALLAARCRGWRVVASESDDKACAEAAALVAKNSDWNAGALVDVFRVCATAASQRPVSAALDAAGRAGVDVVLANPPWFESDDERRNACGGAPRRDGAAEATAAETVRDDGEVGFCAALIEDALRLQSRVAWHSALLGRKQSLRRVLALLRERGISRVATTTIDLGRTTRWAVAFSVAAGPAPRGDARVFAKKRDPARDVAVPADCSVPELRDRLAARAVALHADATVSDVDADGALWRVRVVSRGARLDAVVSATGARGAYRLRAVPQGAADALARFCDGLPGDLARTNRRWRRKLAK
;
A
#
# COMPACT_ATOMS: atom_id res chain seq x y z
N MET A 1 5.94 -19.39 18.57
CA MET A 1 5.51 -18.08 19.12
C MET A 1 5.51 -17.07 17.99
N ALA A 2 4.45 -16.27 17.87
CA ALA A 2 4.41 -15.20 16.89
C ALA A 2 5.49 -14.16 17.22
N GLN A 3 6.26 -13.73 16.22
CA GLN A 3 7.32 -12.74 16.40
C GLN A 3 6.73 -11.34 16.61
N ASP A 4 7.46 -10.48 17.34
CA ASP A 4 7.05 -9.10 17.59
C ASP A 4 6.90 -8.30 16.29
N LEU A 5 5.73 -7.71 16.10
CA LEU A 5 5.37 -7.02 14.88
C LEU A 5 6.26 -5.78 14.63
N ALA A 6 6.61 -5.04 15.68
CA ALA A 6 7.44 -3.84 15.57
C ALA A 6 8.87 -4.19 15.12
N ALA A 7 9.44 -5.29 15.64
CA ALA A 7 10.71 -5.82 15.16
C ALA A 7 10.65 -6.19 13.67
N LEU A 8 9.56 -6.82 13.21
CA LEU A 8 9.40 -7.19 11.80
C LEU A 8 9.21 -5.99 10.87
N GLU A 9 8.51 -4.93 11.29
CA GLU A 9 8.34 -3.69 10.51
C GLU A 9 9.67 -2.97 10.25
N SER A 10 10.65 -3.13 11.14
CA SER A 10 11.99 -2.53 11.02
C SER A 10 13.06 -3.52 10.56
N TYR A 11 12.72 -4.79 10.35
CA TYR A 11 13.67 -5.87 10.03
C TYR A 11 14.58 -5.52 8.84
N GLY A 12 15.88 -5.84 8.96
CA GLY A 12 16.90 -5.48 7.98
C GLY A 12 17.38 -4.01 8.02
N ALA A 13 16.89 -3.17 8.94
CA ALA A 13 17.44 -1.83 9.15
C ALA A 13 18.88 -1.87 9.69
N ARG A 14 19.18 -2.88 10.50
CA ARG A 14 20.51 -3.24 10.98
C ARG A 14 20.59 -4.75 10.95
N THR A 15 21.56 -5.27 10.21
CA THR A 15 21.86 -6.72 10.16
C THR A 15 23.29 -6.88 10.62
N ASP A 16 23.52 -7.72 11.62
CA ASP A 16 24.87 -8.04 12.08
C ASP A 16 25.49 -9.08 11.14
N TRP A 17 26.05 -8.59 10.04
CA TRP A 17 26.70 -9.43 9.04
C TRP A 17 27.92 -10.15 9.58
N ALA A 18 28.62 -9.58 10.58
CA ALA A 18 29.79 -10.22 11.18
C ALA A 18 29.38 -11.48 11.95
N SER A 19 28.35 -11.37 12.80
CA SER A 19 27.83 -12.52 13.55
C SER A 19 27.27 -13.62 12.63
N LEU A 20 26.55 -13.24 11.58
CA LEU A 20 26.01 -14.22 10.62
C LEU A 20 27.13 -14.91 9.82
N ALA A 21 28.12 -14.14 9.32
CA ALA A 21 29.26 -14.70 8.58
C ALA A 21 30.12 -15.65 9.44
N ALA A 22 30.22 -15.40 10.74
CA ALA A 22 30.96 -16.29 11.65
C ALA A 22 30.35 -17.69 11.77
N THR A 23 29.06 -17.86 11.43
CA THR A 23 28.32 -19.13 11.56
C THR A 23 27.87 -19.73 10.23
N ASP A 24 27.91 -18.98 9.13
CA ASP A 24 27.58 -19.45 7.77
C ASP A 24 28.78 -19.23 6.82
N PRO A 25 29.55 -20.29 6.50
CA PRO A 25 30.71 -20.19 5.61
C PRO A 25 30.40 -19.69 4.19
N LYS A 26 29.20 -19.99 3.67
CA LYS A 26 28.79 -19.49 2.35
C LYS A 26 28.58 -17.98 2.42
N LEU A 27 27.94 -17.50 3.49
CA LEU A 27 27.77 -16.07 3.71
C LEU A 27 29.11 -15.37 3.92
N ALA A 28 30.04 -15.97 4.68
CA ALA A 28 31.38 -15.42 4.88
C ALA A 28 32.09 -15.14 3.55
N ALA A 29 32.01 -16.08 2.60
CA ALA A 29 32.58 -15.91 1.25
C ALA A 29 31.94 -14.76 0.44
N CYS A 30 30.72 -14.35 0.79
CA CYS A 30 29.98 -13.24 0.20
C CYS A 30 30.08 -11.93 1.01
N THR A 31 30.91 -11.87 2.05
CA THR A 31 31.11 -10.65 2.86
C THR A 31 32.47 -10.03 2.64
N ALA A 32 32.54 -8.71 2.83
CA ALA A 32 33.76 -7.92 2.79
C ALA A 32 33.71 -6.82 3.85
N THR A 33 34.88 -6.24 4.15
CA THR A 33 34.97 -5.10 5.06
C THR A 33 34.82 -3.79 4.27
N PHE A 34 33.84 -2.96 4.64
CA PHE A 34 33.58 -1.65 4.08
C PHE A 34 33.69 -0.60 5.18
N LYS A 35 34.65 0.34 5.05
CA LYS A 35 34.87 1.40 6.05
C LYS A 35 35.01 0.89 7.51
N GLY A 36 35.60 -0.29 7.68
CA GLY A 36 35.80 -0.92 8.99
C GLY A 36 34.63 -1.78 9.48
N GLU A 37 33.52 -1.87 8.74
CA GLU A 37 32.36 -2.71 9.09
C GLU A 37 32.22 -3.89 8.12
N THR A 38 31.82 -5.06 8.62
CA THR A 38 31.51 -6.21 7.75
C THR A 38 30.18 -5.98 7.07
N GLY A 39 30.14 -6.16 5.74
CA GLY A 39 28.93 -6.08 4.95
C GLY A 39 28.96 -7.07 3.78
N VAL A 40 27.82 -7.20 3.09
CA VAL A 40 27.70 -8.08 1.93
C VAL A 40 28.38 -7.46 0.71
N ASP A 41 29.24 -8.23 0.04
CA ASP A 41 29.78 -7.93 -1.27
C ASP A 41 28.77 -8.32 -2.36
N TRP A 42 27.89 -7.38 -2.70
CA TRP A 42 26.86 -7.56 -3.72
C TRP A 42 27.38 -7.68 -5.16
N THR A 43 28.71 -7.58 -5.37
CA THR A 43 29.31 -7.85 -6.69
C THR A 43 29.43 -9.35 -6.97
N ARG A 44 29.35 -10.20 -5.93
CA ARG A 44 29.31 -11.65 -6.06
C ARG A 44 27.98 -12.11 -6.66
N PRO A 45 27.98 -12.89 -7.77
CA PRO A 45 26.75 -13.38 -8.39
C PRO A 45 25.83 -14.16 -7.43
N GLU A 46 26.42 -14.95 -6.53
CA GLU A 46 25.74 -15.82 -5.57
C GLU A 46 25.22 -15.09 -4.32
N ALA A 47 25.69 -13.86 -4.04
CA ALA A 47 25.42 -13.16 -2.79
C ALA A 47 23.92 -13.05 -2.47
N ARG A 48 23.07 -12.82 -3.49
CA ARG A 48 21.62 -12.71 -3.28
C ARG A 48 21.02 -14.00 -2.71
N ALA A 49 21.34 -15.15 -3.31
CA ALA A 49 20.81 -16.43 -2.90
C ALA A 49 21.35 -16.81 -1.52
N VAL A 50 22.66 -16.68 -1.32
CA VAL A 50 23.33 -16.99 -0.05
C VAL A 50 22.77 -16.13 1.10
N VAL A 51 22.63 -14.82 0.90
CA VAL A 51 22.05 -13.94 1.92
C VAL A 51 20.61 -14.31 2.23
N ALA A 52 19.79 -14.59 1.21
CA ALA A 52 18.40 -14.99 1.44
C ALA A 52 18.32 -16.29 2.25
N GLU A 53 19.12 -17.31 1.89
CA GLU A 53 19.20 -18.57 2.61
C GLU A 53 19.65 -18.39 4.07
N ALA A 54 20.71 -17.60 4.29
CA ALA A 54 21.27 -17.37 5.63
C ALA A 54 20.26 -16.66 6.55
N LEU A 55 19.65 -15.56 6.07
CA LEU A 55 18.65 -14.82 6.85
C LEU A 55 17.42 -15.68 7.16
N LEU A 56 16.91 -16.44 6.19
CA LEU A 56 15.74 -17.29 6.37
C LEU A 56 15.99 -18.42 7.37
N ARG A 57 17.16 -19.03 7.30
CA ARG A 57 17.55 -20.10 8.22
C ARG A 57 17.77 -19.56 9.63
N HIS A 58 18.55 -18.50 9.76
CA HIS A 58 18.96 -17.99 11.07
C HIS A 58 17.81 -17.30 11.82
N ASP A 59 17.10 -16.38 11.16
CA ASP A 59 16.13 -15.51 11.85
C ASP A 59 14.72 -16.10 11.90
N PHE A 60 14.40 -16.99 10.97
CA PHE A 60 13.05 -17.52 10.80
C PHE A 60 12.99 -19.04 10.85
N GLY A 61 14.13 -19.75 10.93
CA GLY A 61 14.17 -21.22 10.91
C GLY A 61 13.56 -21.81 9.65
N ILE A 62 13.56 -21.08 8.52
CA ILE A 62 13.04 -21.53 7.23
C ILE A 62 14.20 -22.14 6.45
N THR A 63 14.05 -23.40 6.07
CA THR A 63 14.94 -24.05 5.12
C THR A 63 14.60 -23.55 3.73
N TYR A 64 15.43 -22.65 3.19
CA TYR A 64 15.28 -22.07 1.86
C TYR A 64 16.39 -22.55 0.92
N GLN A 65 16.05 -22.69 -0.35
CA GLN A 65 17.00 -22.90 -1.44
C GLN A 65 16.47 -22.18 -2.67
N ALA A 66 17.30 -21.35 -3.30
CA ALA A 66 16.90 -20.66 -4.52
C ALA A 66 16.67 -21.65 -5.67
N ALA A 67 15.52 -21.54 -6.34
CA ALA A 67 15.25 -22.30 -7.54
C ALA A 67 16.02 -21.71 -8.75
N PRO A 68 16.69 -22.53 -9.57
CA PRO A 68 17.42 -22.05 -10.74
C PRO A 68 16.51 -21.29 -11.71
N GLY A 69 16.91 -20.08 -12.11
CA GLY A 69 16.14 -19.28 -13.06
C GLY A 69 14.86 -18.65 -12.50
N HIS A 70 14.68 -18.59 -11.18
CA HIS A 70 13.57 -17.92 -10.51
C HIS A 70 14.05 -16.70 -9.71
N LEU A 71 13.13 -15.81 -9.38
CA LEU A 71 13.44 -14.63 -8.56
C LEU A 71 13.91 -15.03 -7.15
N VAL A 72 15.11 -14.58 -6.76
CA VAL A 72 15.54 -14.63 -5.35
C VAL A 72 14.92 -13.47 -4.56
N PRO A 73 14.21 -13.75 -3.46
CA PRO A 73 13.53 -12.71 -2.71
C PRO A 73 14.50 -11.86 -1.88
N CYS A 74 14.27 -10.56 -1.86
CA CYS A 74 14.85 -9.69 -0.84
C CYS A 74 14.11 -9.92 0.48
N VAL A 75 14.66 -10.77 1.35
CA VAL A 75 14.01 -11.20 2.60
C VAL A 75 13.50 -10.03 3.44
N PRO A 76 14.29 -8.97 3.70
CA PRO A 76 13.78 -7.85 4.50
C PRO A 76 12.56 -7.16 3.92
N ASN A 77 12.47 -7.10 2.58
CA ASN A 77 11.33 -6.50 1.92
C ASN A 77 10.06 -7.32 2.12
N ARG A 78 10.16 -8.66 2.07
CA ARG A 78 9.04 -9.58 2.25
C ARG A 78 8.56 -9.62 3.72
N VAL A 79 9.51 -9.65 4.66
CA VAL A 79 9.21 -9.59 6.10
C VAL A 79 8.44 -8.33 6.46
N ARG A 80 8.94 -7.16 6.03
CA ARG A 80 8.26 -5.88 6.29
C ARG A 80 6.88 -5.79 5.64
N TYR A 81 6.71 -6.40 4.46
CA TYR A 81 5.40 -6.46 3.80
C TYR A 81 4.39 -7.30 4.60
N VAL A 82 4.77 -8.50 5.03
CA VAL A 82 3.92 -9.37 5.88
C VAL A 82 3.58 -8.68 7.20
N ALA A 83 4.55 -8.05 7.85
CA ALA A 83 4.33 -7.30 9.09
C ALA A 83 3.35 -6.15 8.91
N TRP A 84 3.54 -5.35 7.86
CA TRP A 84 2.64 -4.25 7.56
C TRP A 84 1.23 -4.73 7.22
N ALA A 85 1.09 -5.80 6.44
CA ALA A 85 -0.22 -6.39 6.11
C ALA A 85 -0.94 -6.88 7.38
N ALA A 86 -0.22 -7.54 8.29
CA ALA A 86 -0.75 -7.97 9.59
C ALA A 86 -1.22 -6.79 10.45
N LYS A 87 -0.45 -5.69 10.51
CA LYS A 87 -0.83 -4.47 11.23
C LYS A 87 -2.11 -3.84 10.68
N VAL A 88 -2.23 -3.77 9.36
CA VAL A 88 -3.42 -3.19 8.70
C VAL A 88 -4.65 -4.06 8.94
N ALA A 89 -4.49 -5.38 8.85
CA ALA A 89 -5.59 -6.32 8.99
C ALA A 89 -6.03 -6.55 10.45
N GLY A 90 -5.11 -6.38 11.41
CA GLY A 90 -5.35 -6.47 12.84
C GLY A 90 -5.07 -7.86 13.43
N ASP A 91 -5.20 -7.98 14.76
CA ASP A 91 -4.78 -9.17 15.50
C ASP A 91 -5.67 -10.40 15.33
N GLY A 92 -6.86 -10.24 14.72
CA GLY A 92 -7.81 -11.34 14.47
C GLY A 92 -7.50 -12.19 13.24
N VAL A 93 -6.44 -11.88 12.48
CA VAL A 93 -6.06 -12.62 11.28
C VAL A 93 -5.45 -13.97 11.64
N THR A 94 -6.02 -15.02 11.09
CA THR A 94 -5.58 -16.41 11.32
C THR A 94 -5.27 -17.15 10.03
N ASN A 95 -5.80 -16.68 8.90
CA ASN A 95 -5.60 -17.30 7.61
C ASN A 95 -5.38 -16.27 6.50
N ALA A 96 -4.58 -16.65 5.51
CA ALA A 96 -4.18 -15.77 4.42
C ALA A 96 -4.20 -16.51 3.08
N LEU A 97 -4.25 -15.73 2.01
CA LEU A 97 -3.99 -16.19 0.65
C LEU A 97 -2.78 -15.43 0.09
N ASP A 98 -1.75 -16.15 -0.34
CA ASP A 98 -0.64 -15.62 -1.13
C ASP A 98 -0.90 -15.89 -2.61
N VAL A 99 -1.11 -14.84 -3.41
CA VAL A 99 -1.43 -14.96 -4.85
C VAL A 99 -0.19 -14.78 -5.69
N GLY A 100 0.12 -15.79 -6.51
CA GLY A 100 1.35 -15.80 -7.30
C GLY A 100 2.56 -15.97 -6.40
N CYS A 101 2.57 -17.04 -5.60
CA CYS A 101 3.58 -17.26 -4.57
C CYS A 101 5.00 -17.45 -5.15
N GLY A 102 5.09 -17.75 -6.46
CA GLY A 102 6.31 -18.07 -7.18
C GLY A 102 7.00 -19.32 -6.64
N ALA A 103 8.11 -19.71 -7.25
CA ALA A 103 8.91 -20.85 -6.79
C ALA A 103 9.41 -20.68 -5.34
N SER A 104 9.62 -19.43 -4.92
CA SER A 104 10.14 -19.11 -3.59
C SER A 104 9.13 -19.34 -2.45
N CYS A 105 7.82 -19.32 -2.74
CA CYS A 105 6.73 -19.40 -1.75
C CYS A 105 6.93 -18.49 -0.52
N ILE A 106 7.70 -17.41 -0.66
CA ILE A 106 8.39 -16.81 0.49
C ILE A 106 7.46 -16.00 1.37
N ILE A 107 6.45 -15.36 0.78
CA ILE A 107 5.47 -14.56 1.50
C ILE A 107 4.61 -15.50 2.35
N ALA A 108 4.15 -16.62 1.79
CA ALA A 108 3.42 -17.64 2.52
C ALA A 108 4.23 -18.27 3.68
N LEU A 109 5.48 -18.67 3.43
CA LEU A 109 6.36 -19.23 4.46
C LEU A 109 6.60 -18.24 5.61
N LEU A 110 6.88 -16.97 5.30
CA LEU A 110 7.06 -15.93 6.31
C LEU A 110 5.76 -15.61 7.07
N ALA A 111 4.62 -15.55 6.40
CA ALA A 111 3.33 -15.36 7.05
C ALA A 111 3.03 -16.50 8.04
N ALA A 112 3.27 -17.75 7.66
CA ALA A 112 3.13 -18.89 8.55
C ALA A 112 4.13 -18.82 9.72
N ARG A 113 5.41 -18.56 9.48
CA ARG A 113 6.44 -18.54 10.54
C ARG A 113 6.32 -17.39 11.51
N CYS A 114 6.13 -16.18 11.00
CA CYS A 114 6.16 -14.98 11.81
C CYS A 114 4.82 -14.75 12.52
N ARG A 115 3.71 -15.16 11.91
CA ARG A 115 2.34 -14.87 12.37
C ARG A 115 1.53 -16.10 12.76
N GLY A 116 1.97 -17.30 12.42
CA GLY A 116 1.20 -18.53 12.68
C GLY A 116 -0.03 -18.66 11.78
N TRP A 117 -0.08 -17.93 10.66
CA TRP A 117 -1.23 -17.97 9.76
C TRP A 117 -1.29 -19.28 8.98
N ARG A 118 -2.51 -19.78 8.73
CA ARG A 118 -2.77 -20.79 7.70
C ARG A 118 -2.84 -20.10 6.34
N VAL A 119 -1.93 -20.43 5.45
CA VAL A 119 -1.75 -19.75 4.17
C VAL A 119 -2.08 -20.72 3.03
N VAL A 120 -3.02 -20.31 2.20
CA VAL A 120 -3.18 -20.87 0.85
C VAL A 120 -2.21 -20.11 -0.04
N ALA A 121 -1.33 -20.81 -0.75
CA ALA A 121 -0.44 -20.21 -1.72
C ALA A 121 -0.88 -20.66 -3.12
N SER A 122 -1.19 -19.72 -4.00
CA SER A 122 -1.57 -20.04 -5.37
C SER A 122 -0.47 -19.66 -6.35
N GLU A 123 -0.28 -20.50 -7.36
CA GLU A 123 0.63 -20.25 -8.47
C GLU A 123 -0.03 -20.69 -9.77
N SER A 124 0.29 -20.03 -10.87
CA SER A 124 -0.27 -20.32 -12.19
C SER A 124 0.72 -20.90 -13.20
N ASP A 125 2.02 -20.92 -12.87
CA ASP A 125 3.05 -21.67 -13.60
C ASP A 125 3.28 -23.08 -13.01
N ASP A 126 3.45 -24.09 -13.87
CA ASP A 126 3.63 -25.50 -13.47
C ASP A 126 4.90 -25.72 -12.66
N LYS A 127 6.01 -25.14 -13.13
CA LYS A 127 7.32 -25.38 -12.56
C LYS A 127 7.45 -24.64 -11.23
N ALA A 128 7.06 -23.37 -11.20
CA ALA A 128 7.05 -22.57 -9.97
C ALA A 128 6.15 -23.19 -8.90
N CYS A 129 4.97 -23.72 -9.28
CA CYS A 129 4.08 -24.40 -8.34
C CYS A 129 4.72 -25.66 -7.75
N ALA A 130 5.38 -26.49 -8.57
CA ALA A 130 6.06 -27.69 -8.11
C ALA A 130 7.25 -27.37 -7.19
N GLU A 131 8.04 -26.35 -7.53
CA GLU A 131 9.17 -25.89 -6.72
C GLU A 131 8.72 -25.31 -5.37
N ALA A 132 7.65 -24.51 -5.38
CA ALA A 132 7.02 -24.00 -4.16
C ALA A 132 6.55 -25.14 -3.25
N ALA A 133 5.87 -26.15 -3.81
CA ALA A 133 5.43 -27.31 -3.05
C ALA A 133 6.61 -28.11 -2.47
N ALA A 134 7.68 -28.31 -3.23
CA ALA A 134 8.88 -28.98 -2.76
C ALA A 134 9.58 -28.20 -1.64
N LEU A 135 9.61 -26.87 -1.73
CA LEU A 135 10.17 -26.01 -0.70
C LEU A 135 9.34 -26.03 0.59
N VAL A 136 8.02 -26.02 0.48
CA VAL A 136 7.11 -26.19 1.63
C VAL A 136 7.32 -27.54 2.31
N ALA A 137 7.53 -28.63 1.55
CA ALA A 137 7.79 -29.96 2.10
C ALA A 137 9.12 -30.04 2.90
N LYS A 138 10.16 -29.29 2.51
CA LYS A 138 11.44 -29.18 3.24
C LYS A 138 11.31 -28.54 4.63
N ASN A 139 10.17 -27.94 4.92
CA ASN A 139 9.87 -27.20 6.14
C ASN A 139 8.80 -27.90 7.00
N SER A 140 8.69 -29.23 6.86
CA SER A 140 7.67 -30.06 7.50
C SER A 140 7.78 -30.13 9.03
N ASP A 141 8.94 -29.84 9.60
CA ASP A 141 9.19 -29.81 11.05
C ASP A 141 8.29 -28.80 11.78
N TRP A 142 8.05 -27.64 11.17
CA TRP A 142 7.15 -26.61 11.69
C TRP A 142 5.86 -26.47 10.87
N ASN A 143 5.85 -26.94 9.62
CA ASN A 143 4.65 -26.95 8.78
C ASN A 143 3.76 -28.19 9.00
N ALA A 144 4.05 -29.04 9.98
CA ALA A 144 3.26 -30.24 10.30
C ALA A 144 1.75 -29.99 10.52
N GLY A 145 1.37 -28.76 10.89
CA GLY A 145 -0.03 -28.34 11.02
C GLY A 145 -0.73 -27.95 9.70
N ALA A 146 -0.08 -28.19 8.54
CA ALA A 146 -0.47 -27.68 7.23
C ALA A 146 -0.73 -26.17 7.28
N LEU A 147 0.27 -25.42 7.77
CA LEU A 147 0.20 -23.96 7.81
C LEU A 147 0.37 -23.35 6.43
N VAL A 148 1.02 -24.03 5.49
CA VAL A 148 1.13 -23.58 4.10
C VAL A 148 0.75 -24.74 3.18
N ASP A 149 -0.24 -24.49 2.32
CA ASP A 149 -0.67 -25.39 1.25
C ASP A 149 -0.53 -24.68 -0.10
N VAL A 150 0.06 -25.35 -1.09
CA VAL A 150 0.29 -24.79 -2.43
C VAL A 150 -0.71 -25.38 -3.42
N PHE A 151 -1.39 -24.52 -4.18
CA PHE A 151 -2.38 -24.91 -5.17
C PHE A 151 -2.07 -24.33 -6.54
N ARG A 152 -2.19 -25.18 -7.56
CA ARG A 152 -2.14 -24.74 -8.95
C ARG A 152 -3.46 -24.12 -9.37
N VAL A 153 -3.39 -22.97 -10.02
CA VAL A 153 -4.51 -22.29 -10.67
C VAL A 153 -4.27 -22.17 -12.17
N CYS A 154 -5.33 -22.30 -12.97
CA CYS A 154 -5.26 -22.06 -14.41
C CYS A 154 -4.87 -20.60 -14.71
N ALA A 155 -3.93 -20.38 -15.62
CA ALA A 155 -3.36 -19.05 -15.91
C ALA A 155 -4.42 -18.01 -16.33
N THR A 156 -5.41 -18.40 -17.13
CA THR A 156 -6.49 -17.48 -17.55
C THR A 156 -7.34 -17.03 -16.36
N ALA A 157 -7.69 -17.97 -15.48
CA ALA A 157 -8.44 -17.68 -14.26
C ALA A 157 -7.62 -16.84 -13.28
N ALA A 158 -6.35 -17.17 -13.08
CA ALA A 158 -5.41 -16.40 -12.25
C ALA A 158 -5.23 -14.97 -12.76
N SER A 159 -5.26 -14.78 -14.08
CA SER A 159 -5.17 -13.45 -14.68
C SER A 159 -6.43 -12.60 -14.43
N GLN A 160 -7.62 -13.17 -14.59
CA GLN A 160 -8.89 -12.41 -14.53
C GLN A 160 -9.48 -12.29 -13.12
N ARG A 161 -9.33 -13.34 -12.30
CA ARG A 161 -9.97 -13.50 -10.98
C ARG A 161 -9.02 -14.22 -10.00
N PRO A 162 -7.86 -13.60 -9.71
CA PRO A 162 -6.74 -14.25 -9.00
C PRO A 162 -7.10 -14.85 -7.64
N VAL A 163 -7.98 -14.19 -6.88
CA VAL A 163 -8.35 -14.59 -5.52
C VAL A 163 -9.45 -15.65 -5.56
N SER A 164 -10.51 -15.41 -6.33
CA SER A 164 -11.61 -16.38 -6.47
C SER A 164 -11.09 -17.71 -7.00
N ALA A 165 -10.26 -17.69 -8.04
CA ALA A 165 -9.72 -18.91 -8.62
C ALA A 165 -8.84 -19.71 -7.65
N ALA A 166 -8.07 -19.02 -6.81
CA ALA A 166 -7.26 -19.67 -5.77
C ALA A 166 -8.12 -20.26 -4.64
N LEU A 167 -9.15 -19.54 -4.19
CA LEU A 167 -10.10 -20.04 -3.20
C LEU A 167 -10.85 -21.28 -3.72
N ASP A 168 -11.28 -21.26 -4.99
CA ASP A 168 -11.94 -22.39 -5.64
C ASP A 168 -11.01 -23.61 -5.69
N ALA A 169 -9.76 -23.43 -6.14
CA ALA A 169 -8.77 -24.50 -6.21
C ALA A 169 -8.45 -25.11 -4.84
N ALA A 170 -8.46 -24.29 -3.79
CA ALA A 170 -8.21 -24.72 -2.42
C ALA A 170 -9.47 -25.20 -1.67
N GLY A 171 -10.66 -25.15 -2.30
CA GLY A 171 -11.93 -25.45 -1.64
C GLY A 171 -12.21 -24.59 -0.41
N ARG A 172 -11.79 -23.31 -0.41
CA ARG A 172 -11.94 -22.39 0.72
C ARG A 172 -13.10 -21.43 0.52
N ALA A 173 -13.93 -21.27 1.56
CA ALA A 173 -15.03 -20.31 1.54
C ALA A 173 -14.54 -18.85 1.55
N GLY A 174 -13.40 -18.56 2.16
CA GLY A 174 -12.85 -17.21 2.28
C GLY A 174 -11.52 -17.19 3.03
N VAL A 175 -10.91 -16.01 3.12
CA VAL A 175 -9.70 -15.76 3.92
C VAL A 175 -9.74 -14.39 4.59
N ASP A 176 -8.95 -14.19 5.64
CA ASP A 176 -8.90 -12.91 6.35
C ASP A 176 -8.10 -11.86 5.56
N VAL A 177 -6.97 -12.25 4.96
CA VAL A 177 -6.08 -11.35 4.21
C VAL A 177 -5.52 -11.98 2.94
N VAL A 178 -5.51 -11.21 1.85
CA VAL A 178 -4.79 -11.53 0.62
C VAL A 178 -3.48 -10.78 0.57
N LEU A 179 -2.40 -11.50 0.27
CA LEU A 179 -1.05 -11.01 0.01
C LEU A 179 -0.75 -11.24 -1.46
N ALA A 180 -0.10 -10.27 -2.11
CA ALA A 180 0.31 -10.40 -3.50
C ALA A 180 1.57 -9.58 -3.77
N ASN A 181 2.46 -10.12 -4.59
CA ASN A 181 3.56 -9.38 -5.20
C ASN A 181 3.39 -9.46 -6.73
N PRO A 182 2.67 -8.50 -7.35
CA PRO A 182 2.33 -8.57 -8.76
C PRO A 182 3.56 -8.60 -9.68
N PRO A 183 3.44 -9.16 -10.90
CA PRO A 183 4.46 -9.02 -11.93
C PRO A 183 4.67 -7.52 -12.26
N TRP A 184 5.93 -7.12 -12.43
CA TRP A 184 6.32 -5.71 -12.46
C TRP A 184 6.38 -5.08 -13.87
N PHE A 185 6.46 -5.90 -14.91
CA PHE A 185 6.74 -5.46 -16.28
C PHE A 185 5.56 -5.73 -17.20
N GLU A 186 5.36 -4.83 -18.15
CA GLU A 186 4.33 -4.93 -19.20
C GLU A 186 4.83 -5.79 -20.39
N SER A 187 6.14 -5.99 -20.51
CA SER A 187 6.73 -6.87 -21.53
C SER A 187 8.09 -7.47 -21.09
N ASP A 188 8.50 -8.56 -21.75
CA ASP A 188 9.83 -9.14 -21.52
C ASP A 188 10.96 -8.19 -21.96
N ASP A 189 10.71 -7.35 -22.97
CA ASP A 189 11.65 -6.30 -23.38
C ASP A 189 11.84 -5.25 -22.28
N GLU A 190 10.75 -4.85 -21.61
CA GLU A 190 10.84 -3.94 -20.46
C GLU A 190 11.63 -4.59 -19.31
N ARG A 191 11.40 -5.88 -19.04
CA ARG A 191 12.18 -6.65 -18.05
C ARG A 191 13.67 -6.65 -18.40
N ARG A 192 14.03 -7.03 -19.63
CA ARG A 192 15.42 -7.08 -20.10
C ARG A 192 16.11 -5.72 -20.01
N ASN A 193 15.43 -4.66 -20.43
CA ASN A 193 15.94 -3.29 -20.36
C ASN A 193 16.16 -2.83 -18.91
N ALA A 194 15.23 -3.14 -18.01
CA ALA A 194 15.37 -2.86 -16.58
C ALA A 194 16.52 -3.67 -15.93
N CYS A 195 16.88 -4.82 -16.50
CA CYS A 195 18.02 -5.65 -16.07
C CYS A 195 19.36 -5.26 -16.72
N GLY A 196 19.40 -4.24 -17.60
CA GLY A 196 20.62 -3.75 -18.23
C GLY A 196 20.88 -4.27 -19.65
N GLY A 197 19.88 -4.87 -20.31
CA GLY A 197 19.87 -5.15 -21.75
C GLY A 197 20.71 -6.35 -22.23
N ALA A 198 21.67 -6.84 -21.44
CA ALA A 198 22.43 -8.06 -21.75
C ALA A 198 21.98 -9.23 -20.86
N PRO A 199 21.86 -10.47 -21.39
CA PRO A 199 21.75 -11.65 -20.55
C PRO A 199 22.98 -11.70 -19.65
N ARG A 200 22.79 -11.69 -18.32
CA ARG A 200 23.94 -11.86 -17.42
C ARG A 200 24.41 -13.30 -17.61
N ARG A 201 25.69 -13.47 -17.99
CA ARG A 201 26.27 -14.77 -18.40
C ARG A 201 26.40 -15.77 -17.26
N ASP A 202 26.00 -15.40 -16.06
CA ASP A 202 26.54 -15.96 -14.83
C ASP A 202 25.41 -16.27 -13.85
N GLY A 203 24.57 -17.27 -14.20
CA GLY A 203 23.76 -18.07 -13.27
C GLY A 203 22.87 -17.34 -12.25
N ALA A 204 22.77 -16.01 -12.36
CA ALA A 204 22.05 -15.17 -11.46
C ALA A 204 20.58 -15.46 -11.69
N ALA A 205 19.88 -15.73 -10.61
CA ALA A 205 18.42 -15.79 -10.48
C ALA A 205 17.73 -14.68 -11.30
N GLU A 206 17.53 -14.91 -12.60
CA GLU A 206 16.76 -14.08 -13.49
C GLU A 206 15.32 -14.51 -13.29
N ALA A 207 14.51 -13.63 -12.70
CA ALA A 207 13.09 -13.89 -12.54
C ALA A 207 12.48 -14.24 -13.90
N THR A 208 11.69 -15.32 -13.95
CA THR A 208 11.08 -15.77 -15.21
C THR A 208 10.13 -14.71 -15.75
N ALA A 209 9.87 -14.75 -17.06
CA ALA A 209 8.84 -13.90 -17.66
C ALA A 209 7.47 -14.15 -17.00
N ALA A 210 7.15 -15.41 -16.65
CA ALA A 210 5.92 -15.74 -15.94
C ALA A 210 5.80 -15.08 -14.54
N GLU A 211 6.92 -14.88 -13.84
CA GLU A 211 6.94 -14.23 -12.51
C GLU A 211 6.93 -12.70 -12.58
N THR A 212 7.26 -12.11 -13.74
CA THR A 212 7.59 -10.68 -13.80
C THR A 212 6.93 -9.90 -14.93
N VAL A 213 6.34 -10.57 -15.91
CA VAL A 213 5.71 -9.97 -17.09
C VAL A 213 4.23 -10.30 -17.14
N ARG A 214 3.42 -9.29 -17.43
CA ARG A 214 2.00 -9.41 -17.72
C ARG A 214 1.59 -8.26 -18.63
N ASP A 215 0.74 -8.51 -19.63
CA ASP A 215 0.43 -7.54 -20.70
C ASP A 215 -0.15 -6.19 -20.20
N ASP A 216 -0.71 -6.14 -18.99
CA ASP A 216 -1.23 -4.94 -18.32
C ASP A 216 -0.43 -4.56 -17.04
N GLY A 217 0.68 -5.27 -16.82
CA GLY A 217 1.67 -5.07 -15.76
C GLY A 217 1.10 -5.07 -14.34
N GLU A 218 1.84 -4.41 -13.46
CA GLU A 218 1.51 -4.31 -12.03
C GLU A 218 0.14 -3.64 -11.78
N VAL A 219 -0.23 -2.66 -12.60
CA VAL A 219 -1.49 -1.92 -12.45
C VAL A 219 -2.68 -2.77 -12.88
N GLY A 220 -2.55 -3.53 -13.97
CA GLY A 220 -3.60 -4.40 -14.46
C GLY A 220 -3.86 -5.60 -13.58
N PHE A 221 -2.81 -6.20 -13.01
CA PHE A 221 -2.97 -7.19 -11.93
C PHE A 221 -3.78 -6.60 -10.75
N CYS A 222 -3.44 -5.38 -10.31
CA CYS A 222 -4.19 -4.72 -9.23
C CYS A 222 -5.63 -4.41 -9.64
N ALA A 223 -5.90 -4.10 -10.91
CA ALA A 223 -7.26 -3.92 -11.41
C ALA A 223 -8.05 -5.22 -11.30
N ALA A 224 -7.48 -6.34 -11.75
CA ALA A 224 -8.10 -7.67 -11.60
C ALA A 224 -8.35 -8.01 -10.12
N LEU A 225 -7.38 -7.75 -9.24
CA LEU A 225 -7.52 -7.93 -7.78
C LEU A 225 -8.67 -7.10 -7.20
N ILE A 226 -8.86 -5.84 -7.63
CA ILE A 226 -9.94 -4.96 -7.19
C ILE A 226 -11.30 -5.47 -7.68
N GLU A 227 -11.41 -5.85 -8.95
CA GLU A 227 -12.66 -6.39 -9.50
C GLU A 227 -13.04 -7.71 -8.82
N ASP A 228 -12.06 -8.55 -8.50
CA ASP A 228 -12.29 -9.80 -7.78
C ASP A 228 -12.71 -9.56 -6.32
N ALA A 229 -12.11 -8.59 -5.64
CA ALA A 229 -12.53 -8.16 -4.30
C ALA A 229 -14.01 -7.71 -4.27
N LEU A 230 -14.44 -6.97 -5.29
CA LEU A 230 -15.85 -6.56 -5.44
C LEU A 230 -16.80 -7.74 -5.69
N ARG A 231 -16.33 -8.87 -6.24
CA ARG A 231 -17.14 -10.09 -6.37
C ARG A 231 -17.19 -10.88 -5.07
N LEU A 232 -16.06 -10.95 -4.37
CA LEU A 232 -15.90 -11.76 -3.16
C LEU A 232 -16.55 -11.14 -1.92
N GLN A 233 -16.67 -9.80 -1.87
CA GLN A 233 -17.33 -9.09 -0.76
C GLN A 233 -16.78 -9.54 0.60
N SER A 234 -17.63 -10.06 1.49
CA SER A 234 -17.26 -10.48 2.85
C SER A 234 -16.44 -11.78 2.90
N ARG A 235 -16.25 -12.50 1.78
CA ARG A 235 -15.38 -13.68 1.74
C ARG A 235 -13.91 -13.33 1.99
N VAL A 236 -13.53 -12.07 1.81
CA VAL A 236 -12.17 -11.59 2.10
C VAL A 236 -12.23 -10.27 2.85
N ALA A 237 -11.63 -10.21 4.05
CA ALA A 237 -11.67 -8.99 4.85
C ALA A 237 -10.70 -7.92 4.31
N TRP A 238 -9.49 -8.32 3.93
CA TRP A 238 -8.45 -7.42 3.41
C TRP A 238 -7.79 -7.95 2.14
N HIS A 239 -7.62 -7.09 1.16
CA HIS A 239 -6.75 -7.34 0.00
C HIS A 239 -5.52 -6.47 0.08
N SER A 240 -4.35 -6.98 -0.28
CA SER A 240 -3.13 -6.19 -0.33
C SER A 240 -2.22 -6.58 -1.49
N ALA A 241 -1.37 -5.64 -1.91
CA ALA A 241 -0.36 -5.85 -2.93
C ALA A 241 0.92 -5.05 -2.65
N LEU A 242 2.06 -5.68 -2.90
CA LEU A 242 3.41 -5.12 -2.83
C LEU A 242 3.85 -4.64 -4.21
N LEU A 243 3.99 -3.33 -4.36
CA LEU A 243 4.25 -2.65 -5.62
C LEU A 243 5.73 -2.24 -5.79
N GLY A 244 6.26 -2.55 -6.97
CA GLY A 244 7.56 -2.17 -7.49
C GLY A 244 7.70 -0.69 -7.81
N ARG A 245 6.62 -0.01 -8.24
CA ARG A 245 6.69 1.38 -8.74
C ARG A 245 5.73 2.34 -8.02
N LYS A 246 6.25 3.51 -7.63
CA LYS A 246 5.44 4.59 -7.02
C LYS A 246 4.31 5.09 -7.94
N GLN A 247 4.55 5.06 -9.25
CA GLN A 247 3.56 5.47 -10.25
C GLN A 247 2.38 4.49 -10.31
N SER A 248 2.64 3.18 -10.19
CA SER A 248 1.60 2.16 -10.08
C SER A 248 0.71 2.43 -8.87
N LEU A 249 1.30 2.70 -7.69
CA LEU A 249 0.51 3.04 -6.50
C LEU A 249 -0.46 4.21 -6.76
N ARG A 250 -0.01 5.26 -7.45
CA ARG A 250 -0.86 6.41 -7.78
C ARG A 250 -2.05 6.01 -8.67
N ARG A 251 -1.82 5.15 -9.67
CA ARG A 251 -2.85 4.62 -10.58
C ARG A 251 -3.82 3.69 -9.84
N VAL A 252 -3.31 2.76 -9.04
CA VAL A 252 -4.12 1.83 -8.21
C VAL A 252 -5.01 2.60 -7.24
N LEU A 253 -4.50 3.63 -6.58
CA LEU A 253 -5.32 4.49 -5.71
C LEU A 253 -6.40 5.26 -6.48
N ALA A 254 -6.22 5.54 -7.78
CA ALA A 254 -7.25 6.14 -8.60
C ALA A 254 -8.35 5.13 -8.93
N LEU A 255 -7.98 3.90 -9.31
CA LEU A 255 -8.91 2.79 -9.55
C LEU A 255 -9.77 2.50 -8.30
N LEU A 256 -9.16 2.40 -7.11
CA LEU A 256 -9.89 2.21 -5.86
C LEU A 256 -10.92 3.32 -5.62
N ARG A 257 -10.56 4.58 -5.90
CA ARG A 257 -11.47 5.74 -5.78
C ARG A 257 -12.61 5.69 -6.81
N GLU A 258 -12.32 5.30 -8.04
CA GLU A 258 -13.32 5.15 -9.11
C GLU A 258 -14.32 4.04 -8.80
N ARG A 259 -13.88 2.98 -8.10
CA ARG A 259 -14.74 1.89 -7.62
C ARG A 259 -15.39 2.15 -6.26
N GLY A 260 -15.26 3.35 -5.70
CA GLY A 260 -15.89 3.74 -4.43
C GLY A 260 -15.27 3.10 -3.18
N ILE A 261 -14.10 2.45 -3.30
CA ILE A 261 -13.40 1.82 -2.18
C ILE A 261 -12.64 2.90 -1.39
N SER A 262 -13.07 3.10 -0.14
CA SER A 262 -12.57 4.19 0.73
C SER A 262 -11.70 3.71 1.89
N ARG A 263 -11.82 2.44 2.31
CA ARG A 263 -10.94 1.82 3.31
C ARG A 263 -9.65 1.37 2.63
N VAL A 264 -8.66 2.26 2.67
CA VAL A 264 -7.37 2.05 2.02
C VAL A 264 -6.23 2.44 2.96
N ALA A 265 -5.24 1.56 3.09
CA ALA A 265 -3.94 1.81 3.70
C ALA A 265 -2.84 1.76 2.63
N THR A 266 -1.76 2.50 2.87
CA THR A 266 -0.56 2.44 2.02
C THR A 266 0.68 2.59 2.89
N THR A 267 1.80 2.01 2.47
CA THR A 267 3.11 2.28 3.09
C THR A 267 4.22 2.37 2.05
N THR A 268 5.38 2.85 2.50
CA THR A 268 6.66 2.76 1.77
C THR A 268 7.59 1.84 2.55
N ILE A 269 8.10 0.82 1.89
CA ILE A 269 9.13 -0.08 2.42
C ILE A 269 10.45 0.33 1.81
N ASP A 270 11.27 1.04 2.58
CA ASP A 270 12.56 1.55 2.13
C ASP A 270 13.73 0.77 2.75
N LEU A 271 14.58 0.24 1.88
CA LEU A 271 15.80 -0.51 2.22
C LEU A 271 17.04 0.18 1.64
N GLY A 272 16.97 1.50 1.41
CA GLY A 272 18.05 2.31 0.87
C GLY A 272 18.07 2.31 -0.66
N ARG A 273 18.77 1.34 -1.27
CA ARG A 273 18.84 1.27 -2.76
C ARG A 273 17.54 0.80 -3.39
N THR A 274 16.76 0.01 -2.66
CA THR A 274 15.50 -0.56 -3.15
C THR A 274 14.35 -0.04 -2.30
N THR A 275 13.45 0.70 -2.92
CA THR A 275 12.19 1.13 -2.32
C THR A 275 11.03 0.39 -2.97
N ARG A 276 10.06 -0.02 -2.15
CA ARG A 276 8.78 -0.59 -2.58
C ARG A 276 7.64 0.16 -1.91
N TRP A 277 6.45 0.00 -2.47
CA TRP A 277 5.22 0.53 -1.90
C TRP A 277 4.28 -0.62 -1.63
N ALA A 278 3.36 -0.47 -0.69
CA ALA A 278 2.28 -1.44 -0.55
C ALA A 278 0.95 -0.71 -0.42
N VAL A 279 -0.11 -1.37 -0.88
CA VAL A 279 -1.49 -0.92 -0.80
C VAL A 279 -2.33 -2.05 -0.22
N ALA A 280 -3.25 -1.70 0.68
CA ALA A 280 -4.20 -2.62 1.26
C ALA A 280 -5.56 -1.95 1.28
N PHE A 281 -6.60 -2.71 0.99
CA PHE A 281 -7.95 -2.19 0.91
C PHE A 281 -8.98 -3.24 1.32
N SER A 282 -10.14 -2.75 1.75
CA SER A 282 -11.29 -3.59 2.12
C SER A 282 -12.53 -3.04 1.44
N VAL A 283 -13.36 -3.95 0.90
CA VAL A 283 -14.66 -3.61 0.32
C VAL A 283 -15.76 -3.53 1.38
N ALA A 284 -15.54 -4.12 2.56
CA ALA A 284 -16.47 -4.05 3.68
C ALA A 284 -16.55 -2.62 4.23
N ALA A 285 -17.76 -2.18 4.60
CA ALA A 285 -17.96 -0.90 5.26
C ALA A 285 -17.19 -0.83 6.59
N GLY A 286 -16.73 0.37 6.95
CA GLY A 286 -16.01 0.58 8.20
C GLY A 286 -15.05 1.77 8.15
N PRO A 287 -14.41 2.09 9.29
CA PRO A 287 -13.43 3.17 9.36
C PRO A 287 -12.21 2.84 8.49
N ALA A 288 -11.53 3.89 8.03
CA ALA A 288 -10.24 3.71 7.38
C ALA A 288 -9.28 2.95 8.33
N PRO A 289 -8.49 2.01 7.80
CA PRO A 289 -7.56 1.21 8.61
C PRO A 289 -6.58 2.10 9.38
N ARG A 290 -6.22 1.65 10.59
CA ARG A 290 -5.08 2.19 11.33
C ARG A 290 -3.81 1.66 10.68
N GLY A 291 -3.03 2.54 10.08
CA GLY A 291 -1.77 2.22 9.43
C GLY A 291 -0.92 3.48 9.30
N ASP A 292 0.37 3.32 9.04
CA ASP A 292 1.33 4.43 8.92
C ASP A 292 0.96 5.43 7.81
N ALA A 293 1.77 6.48 7.69
CA ALA A 293 1.58 7.60 6.78
C ALA A 293 1.10 7.18 5.37
N ARG A 294 -0.04 7.75 4.91
CA ARG A 294 -0.44 7.57 3.52
C ARG A 294 0.66 8.14 2.62
N VAL A 295 1.16 7.35 1.68
CA VAL A 295 2.31 7.70 0.80
C VAL A 295 2.09 9.01 0.02
N PHE A 296 0.82 9.41 -0.14
CA PHE A 296 0.41 10.67 -0.75
C PHE A 296 -0.43 11.57 0.18
N ALA A 297 -0.49 11.29 1.49
CA ALA A 297 -1.05 12.27 2.42
C ALA A 297 -0.20 13.53 2.34
N LYS A 298 -0.86 14.66 2.09
CA LYS A 298 -0.24 15.95 2.37
C LYS A 298 -0.04 16.05 3.88
N LYS A 299 1.09 16.62 4.31
CA LYS A 299 1.23 17.09 5.70
C LYS A 299 0.00 17.96 6.01
N ARG A 300 -0.79 17.52 6.97
CA ARG A 300 -1.92 18.30 7.48
C ARG A 300 -1.31 19.46 8.25
N ASP A 301 -1.55 20.68 7.82
CA ASP A 301 -1.10 21.89 8.51
C ASP A 301 -2.14 22.23 9.58
N PRO A 302 -1.85 22.01 10.88
CA PRO A 302 -2.83 22.21 11.94
C PRO A 302 -3.29 23.67 12.04
N ALA A 303 -2.48 24.63 11.58
CA ALA A 303 -2.82 26.05 11.59
C ALA A 303 -3.93 26.42 10.58
N ARG A 304 -4.28 25.49 9.68
CA ARG A 304 -5.34 25.71 8.69
C ARG A 304 -6.69 25.18 9.13
N ASP A 305 -6.74 24.21 10.04
CA ASP A 305 -8.00 23.60 10.48
C ASP A 305 -8.69 24.48 11.54
N VAL A 306 -9.98 24.79 11.35
CA VAL A 306 -10.80 25.40 12.40
C VAL A 306 -11.31 24.26 13.28
N ALA A 307 -10.80 24.19 14.51
CA ALA A 307 -11.32 23.25 15.50
C ALA A 307 -12.73 23.67 15.91
N VAL A 308 -13.70 22.80 15.63
CA VAL A 308 -15.11 22.96 15.99
C VAL A 308 -15.43 21.87 17.02
N PRO A 309 -15.76 22.23 18.26
CA PRO A 309 -16.23 21.28 19.27
C PRO A 309 -17.41 20.45 18.76
N ALA A 310 -17.55 19.21 19.25
CA ALA A 310 -18.63 18.31 18.80
C ALA A 310 -20.04 18.84 19.18
N ASP A 311 -20.10 19.67 20.21
CA ASP A 311 -21.25 20.38 20.76
C ASP A 311 -21.37 21.83 20.24
N CYS A 312 -20.51 22.23 19.29
CA CYS A 312 -20.49 23.60 18.79
C CYS A 312 -21.85 23.96 18.20
N SER A 313 -22.51 24.91 18.87
CA SER A 313 -23.76 25.43 18.38
C SER A 313 -23.54 26.18 17.08
N VAL A 314 -24.63 26.28 16.34
CA VAL A 314 -24.67 26.99 15.07
C VAL A 314 -24.19 28.46 15.20
N PRO A 315 -24.60 29.25 16.22
CA PRO A 315 -24.08 30.59 16.46
C PRO A 315 -22.57 30.62 16.79
N GLU A 316 -22.06 29.68 17.58
CA GLU A 316 -20.63 29.63 17.92
C GLU A 316 -19.76 29.32 16.69
N LEU A 317 -20.27 28.47 15.79
CA LEU A 317 -19.59 28.18 14.53
C LEU A 317 -19.53 29.43 13.64
N ARG A 318 -20.62 30.20 13.58
CA ARG A 318 -20.69 31.48 12.86
C ARG A 318 -19.64 32.45 13.38
N ASP A 319 -19.56 32.63 14.70
CA ASP A 319 -18.64 33.59 15.33
C ASP A 319 -17.17 33.17 15.14
N ARG A 320 -16.87 31.86 15.17
CA ARG A 320 -15.53 31.34 14.87
C ARG A 320 -15.10 31.56 13.42
N LEU A 321 -16.01 31.37 12.47
CA LEU A 321 -15.74 31.65 11.05
C LEU A 321 -15.58 33.15 10.79
N ALA A 322 -16.38 33.99 11.46
CA ALA A 322 -16.28 35.45 11.43
C ALA A 322 -14.93 35.95 11.95
N ALA A 323 -14.54 35.52 13.16
CA ALA A 323 -13.27 35.89 13.77
C ALA A 323 -12.07 35.48 12.90
N ARG A 324 -12.14 34.31 12.25
CA ARG A 324 -11.07 33.86 11.34
C ARG A 324 -11.03 34.65 10.04
N ALA A 325 -12.19 35.05 9.49
CA ALA A 325 -12.25 35.93 8.32
C ALA A 325 -11.65 37.31 8.61
N VAL A 326 -11.95 37.88 9.78
CA VAL A 326 -11.34 39.14 10.28
C VAL A 326 -9.83 38.98 10.47
N ALA A 327 -9.38 37.86 11.06
CA ALA A 327 -7.95 37.60 11.26
C ALA A 327 -7.17 37.44 9.95
N LEU A 328 -7.83 37.05 8.86
CA LEU A 328 -7.23 36.95 7.53
C LEU A 328 -7.30 38.30 6.77
N HIS A 329 -8.30 39.14 7.04
CA HIS A 329 -8.51 40.47 6.45
C HIS A 329 -9.30 41.40 7.40
N ALA A 330 -8.74 42.57 7.73
CA ALA A 330 -9.16 43.41 8.87
C ALA A 330 -10.60 43.97 8.87
N ASP A 331 -11.32 44.02 7.74
CA ASP A 331 -12.63 44.70 7.61
C ASP A 331 -13.80 43.77 7.21
N ALA A 332 -13.87 42.56 7.77
CA ALA A 332 -14.95 41.62 7.47
C ALA A 332 -16.21 41.86 8.31
N THR A 333 -17.39 41.96 7.66
CA THR A 333 -18.70 42.05 8.32
C THR A 333 -19.60 40.87 7.92
N VAL A 334 -20.01 40.06 8.90
CA VAL A 334 -20.92 38.92 8.68
C VAL A 334 -22.36 39.43 8.75
N SER A 335 -23.16 39.11 7.73
CA SER A 335 -24.61 39.38 7.74
C SER A 335 -25.35 38.08 7.51
N ASP A 336 -26.29 37.75 8.40
CA ASP A 336 -27.17 36.60 8.23
C ASP A 336 -28.12 36.87 7.05
N VAL A 337 -28.32 35.87 6.17
CA VAL A 337 -29.42 35.90 5.20
C VAL A 337 -30.10 34.54 5.15
N ASP A 338 -31.20 34.54 5.88
CA ASP A 338 -32.51 33.91 5.73
C ASP A 338 -32.70 32.40 5.52
N ALA A 339 -33.77 31.97 6.19
CA ALA A 339 -34.15 30.61 6.50
C ALA A 339 -34.69 29.83 5.29
N ASP A 340 -33.80 29.08 4.66
CA ASP A 340 -34.11 27.75 4.13
C ASP A 340 -33.10 26.75 4.71
N GLY A 341 -33.25 26.46 6.01
CA GLY A 341 -32.45 25.46 6.72
C GLY A 341 -31.00 25.89 7.02
N ALA A 342 -30.02 25.11 6.56
CA ALA A 342 -28.63 25.13 7.06
C ALA A 342 -27.62 25.92 6.18
N LEU A 343 -28.08 26.96 5.49
CA LEU A 343 -27.30 27.81 4.60
C LEU A 343 -26.92 29.13 5.29
N TRP A 344 -25.66 29.53 5.19
CA TRP A 344 -25.07 30.73 5.80
C TRP A 344 -24.50 31.61 4.72
N ARG A 345 -24.77 32.92 4.73
CA ARG A 345 -24.10 33.85 3.81
C ARG A 345 -23.00 34.58 4.55
N VAL A 346 -21.75 34.36 4.15
CA VAL A 346 -20.60 35.13 4.62
C VAL A 346 -20.33 36.22 3.59
N ARG A 347 -20.54 37.47 4.00
CA ARG A 347 -20.11 38.65 3.25
C ARG A 347 -18.72 39.04 3.71
N VAL A 348 -17.80 39.25 2.78
CA VAL A 348 -16.44 39.72 3.08
C VAL A 348 -16.17 40.93 2.18
N VAL A 349 -15.86 42.07 2.79
CA VAL A 349 -15.44 43.27 2.06
C VAL A 349 -13.97 43.50 2.39
N SER A 350 -13.12 43.63 1.36
CA SER A 350 -11.70 43.88 1.54
C SER A 350 -11.22 44.91 0.53
N ARG A 351 -10.75 46.07 1.00
CA ARG A 351 -10.18 47.15 0.15
C ARG A 351 -11.07 47.51 -1.05
N GLY A 352 -12.37 47.66 -0.83
CA GLY A 352 -13.35 48.01 -1.87
C GLY A 352 -13.81 46.85 -2.77
N ALA A 353 -13.19 45.67 -2.69
CA ALA A 353 -13.69 44.46 -3.35
C ALA A 353 -14.74 43.77 -2.46
N ARG A 354 -15.94 43.57 -3.02
CA ARG A 354 -17.06 42.89 -2.34
C ARG A 354 -17.09 41.42 -2.70
N LEU A 355 -17.17 40.56 -1.68
CA LEU A 355 -17.37 39.13 -1.84
C LEU A 355 -18.64 38.70 -1.10
N ASP A 356 -19.59 38.13 -1.84
CA ASP A 356 -20.74 37.43 -1.28
C ASP A 356 -20.54 35.91 -1.44
N ALA A 357 -20.40 35.20 -0.33
CA ALA A 357 -20.14 33.76 -0.32
C ALA A 357 -21.21 33.03 0.50
N VAL A 358 -21.76 31.92 -0.01
CA VAL A 358 -22.75 31.11 0.71
C VAL A 358 -22.10 29.80 1.16
N VAL A 359 -22.12 29.51 2.45
CA VAL A 359 -21.61 28.33 3.14
C VAL A 359 -22.79 27.48 3.62
N SER A 360 -22.94 26.23 3.18
CA SER A 360 -23.93 25.30 3.77
C SER A 360 -23.29 24.35 4.76
N ALA A 361 -23.94 24.10 5.89
CA ALA A 361 -23.67 22.99 6.79
C ALA A 361 -24.65 21.86 6.47
N THR A 362 -24.28 20.92 5.62
CA THR A 362 -25.10 19.71 5.42
C THR A 362 -24.57 18.60 6.33
N GLY A 363 -25.35 18.21 7.36
CA GLY A 363 -25.08 17.04 8.20
C GLY A 363 -24.99 15.79 7.32
N ALA A 364 -24.10 14.81 7.55
CA ALA A 364 -23.74 14.22 8.84
C ALA A 364 -22.23 13.98 9.03
N ARG A 365 -21.34 14.68 8.32
CA ARG A 365 -19.87 14.57 8.49
C ARG A 365 -19.10 15.86 8.18
N GLY A 366 -19.47 16.98 8.80
CA GLY A 366 -18.63 18.19 8.86
C GLY A 366 -18.12 18.75 7.52
N ALA A 367 -18.82 18.52 6.41
CA ALA A 367 -18.40 18.96 5.09
C ALA A 367 -19.20 20.18 4.65
N TYR A 368 -18.54 21.34 4.59
CA TYR A 368 -19.12 22.59 4.12
C TYR A 368 -18.95 22.72 2.60
N ARG A 369 -19.89 23.39 1.90
CA ARG A 369 -19.73 23.82 0.49
C ARG A 369 -19.88 25.33 0.37
N LEU A 370 -18.96 25.96 -0.36
CA LEU A 370 -18.98 27.38 -0.70
C LEU A 370 -19.52 27.61 -2.11
N ARG A 371 -20.47 28.54 -2.26
CA ARG A 371 -20.95 29.06 -3.54
C ARG A 371 -20.69 30.57 -3.58
N ALA A 372 -19.79 31.01 -4.45
CA ALA A 372 -19.54 32.44 -4.69
C ALA A 372 -20.46 32.94 -5.81
N VAL A 373 -21.09 34.09 -5.63
CA VAL A 373 -21.83 34.80 -6.69
C VAL A 373 -20.89 35.89 -7.24
N PRO A 374 -20.47 35.83 -8.51
CA PRO A 374 -19.48 36.77 -9.01
C PRO A 374 -20.11 38.14 -9.31
N GLN A 375 -19.58 39.19 -8.69
CA GLN A 375 -19.42 40.48 -9.34
C GLN A 375 -18.03 41.04 -9.00
N GLY A 376 -17.13 41.03 -9.99
CA GLY A 376 -15.90 41.80 -10.04
C GLY A 376 -14.96 41.75 -8.82
N ALA A 377 -14.19 40.67 -8.66
CA ALA A 377 -12.85 40.64 -8.00
C ALA A 377 -12.32 39.19 -7.91
N ALA A 378 -11.87 38.61 -9.02
CA ALA A 378 -11.40 37.22 -9.08
C ALA A 378 -10.19 36.95 -8.15
N ASP A 379 -9.30 37.94 -7.97
CA ASP A 379 -8.07 37.78 -7.19
C ASP A 379 -8.29 37.88 -5.67
N ALA A 380 -9.26 38.67 -5.22
CA ALA A 380 -9.64 38.72 -3.80
C ALA A 380 -10.34 37.43 -3.39
N LEU A 381 -11.26 36.93 -4.23
CA LEU A 381 -11.90 35.63 -4.05
C LEU A 381 -10.87 34.49 -4.01
N ALA A 382 -9.85 34.54 -4.87
CA ALA A 382 -8.80 33.55 -4.90
C ALA A 382 -8.01 33.50 -3.57
N ARG A 383 -7.54 34.66 -3.09
CA ARG A 383 -6.79 34.75 -1.83
C ARG A 383 -7.60 34.30 -0.61
N PHE A 384 -8.86 34.73 -0.50
CA PHE A 384 -9.76 34.29 0.56
C PHE A 384 -9.96 32.77 0.56
N CYS A 385 -10.25 32.19 -0.62
CA CYS A 385 -10.49 30.76 -0.77
C CYS A 385 -9.25 29.89 -0.53
N ASP A 386 -8.05 30.43 -0.75
CA ASP A 386 -6.79 29.73 -0.48
C ASP A 386 -6.42 29.73 1.01
N GLY A 387 -7.03 30.61 1.82
CA GLY A 387 -6.92 30.63 3.28
C GLY A 387 -7.84 29.66 4.01
N LEU A 388 -8.77 28.99 3.32
CA LEU A 388 -9.74 28.06 3.91
C LEU A 388 -9.19 26.63 4.05
N PRO A 389 -9.50 25.89 5.13
CA PRO A 389 -9.05 24.50 5.32
C PRO A 389 -9.66 23.45 4.39
N GLY A 390 -8.94 22.34 4.26
CA GLY A 390 -9.51 21.02 3.95
C GLY A 390 -10.21 20.87 2.59
N ASP A 391 -11.31 20.11 2.58
CA ASP A 391 -12.10 19.82 1.37
C ASP A 391 -12.78 21.05 0.77
N LEU A 392 -12.90 22.13 1.56
CA LEU A 392 -13.39 23.43 1.13
C LEU A 392 -12.46 24.05 0.08
N ALA A 393 -11.14 24.05 0.34
CA ALA A 393 -10.12 24.52 -0.60
C ALA A 393 -10.08 23.69 -1.90
N ARG A 394 -10.28 22.35 -1.81
CA ARG A 394 -10.33 21.46 -2.98
C ARG A 394 -11.53 21.74 -3.86
N THR A 395 -12.70 21.94 -3.26
CA THR A 395 -13.95 22.26 -3.98
C THR A 395 -13.82 23.60 -4.70
N ASN A 396 -13.23 24.59 -4.04
CA ASN A 396 -12.96 25.91 -4.63
C ASN A 396 -11.99 25.83 -5.83
N ARG A 397 -10.90 25.05 -5.74
CA ARG A 397 -9.99 24.83 -6.88
C ARG A 397 -10.64 24.13 -8.08
N ARG A 398 -11.60 23.22 -7.83
CA ARG A 398 -12.39 22.58 -8.90
C ARG A 398 -13.31 23.59 -9.61
N TRP A 399 -13.93 24.50 -8.84
CA TRP A 399 -14.76 25.57 -9.39
C TRP A 399 -13.95 26.59 -10.19
N ARG A 400 -12.77 27.01 -9.72
CA ARG A 400 -11.88 27.91 -10.50
C ARG A 400 -11.55 27.36 -11.89
N ARG A 401 -11.29 26.05 -12.00
CA ARG A 401 -11.04 25.41 -13.31
C ARG A 401 -12.27 25.37 -14.22
N LYS A 402 -13.48 25.42 -13.66
CA LYS A 402 -14.73 25.52 -14.43
C LYS A 402 -15.06 26.95 -14.84
N LEU A 403 -14.51 27.94 -14.16
CA LEU A 403 -14.67 29.38 -14.48
C LEU A 403 -13.56 29.91 -15.40
N ALA A 404 -12.40 29.24 -15.42
CA ALA A 404 -11.28 29.54 -16.32
C ALA A 404 -11.38 28.81 -17.67
N LYS A 405 -12.40 27.97 -17.83
CA LYS A 405 -12.92 27.47 -19.11
C LYS A 405 -14.19 28.23 -19.39
#